data_AF-A0A2V8RS36-F1
#
_entry.id   AF-A0A2V8RS36-F1
#
_cell.length_a   1.000
_cell.length_b   1.000
_cell.length_c   1.000
_cell.angle_alpha   90.00
_cell.angle_beta   90.00
_cell.angle_gamma   90.00
#
_symmetry.space_group_name_H-M   'P 1'
#
loop_
_entity.id
_entity.type
_entity.pdbx_description
1 polymer ?
#
loop_
_entity_poly.entity_id
_entity_poly.type
_entity_poly.pdbx_seq_one_letter_code
_entity_poly.pdbx_strand_id
1 'polypeptide(L)'
;MLFVAAKTLDHFVAPATRTPLLEKLQEKGLMPFVRSARLHAYELALLGAERAREMEQELAKQTETESEAPYVRGDLFCFEDFAHFLIFGEEGEALRAGIIYEVDTPAPQQKLDAFCRNIYEAIEVARGFTDLKAASALLEVDWQEQTVPVPESFVRFAAVAADGAQTNVRNAMVADWLRVAGMLEDTEARQVLRRLVEVQREGRGAASLIGGAGEGVSESLLNRLAGAGLIKREVLVSCRKDGRSLFRLPSPDALDVLNASNALCSECGASIADEKADEIVVPTSLTTTLLQDGSWLTTHLRSILIKLGLPEEQISTHPVSGEGESRAMAHVCGEAFLFLLRDGDWTATQARHALDEQTRTDAPHLVIIATGKIHEEARQRLREHARRRTAEVLFIEGMETVASELQQAFARVAQSALNAELWPLDSSLGLNVAQLITTRARLLQKSGALRELAASAAGALAGSLREF
;
A
#
# COMPACT_ATOMS: atom_id res chain seq x y z
N MET A 1 -0.28 -7.10 8.23
CA MET A 1 -0.08 -5.78 8.86
C MET A 1 -1.40 -5.38 9.49
N LEU A 2 -1.39 -4.76 10.66
CA LEU A 2 -2.61 -4.31 11.31
C LEU A 2 -2.80 -2.81 11.05
N PHE A 3 -4.04 -2.41 10.82
CA PHE A 3 -4.47 -1.02 10.73
C PHE A 3 -5.36 -0.70 11.92
N VAL A 4 -5.47 0.58 12.23
CA VAL A 4 -6.35 1.08 13.27
C VAL A 4 -7.18 2.23 12.71
N ALA A 5 -8.48 2.21 13.00
CA ALA A 5 -9.39 3.31 12.75
C ALA A 5 -10.19 3.57 14.03
N ALA A 6 -10.40 4.83 14.36
CA ALA A 6 -11.07 5.25 15.59
C ALA A 6 -12.09 6.36 15.34
N LYS A 7 -13.11 6.40 16.19
CA LYS A 7 -14.09 7.48 16.29
C LYS A 7 -14.14 7.96 17.72
N THR A 8 -14.35 9.25 17.89
CA THR A 8 -14.55 9.88 19.18
C THR A 8 -16.00 10.33 19.31
N LEU A 9 -16.53 10.25 20.52
CA LEU A 9 -17.83 10.77 20.88
C LEU A 9 -17.62 11.74 22.04
N ASP A 10 -18.04 12.99 21.86
CA ASP A 10 -17.97 14.03 22.89
C ASP A 10 -19.01 13.76 23.99
N HIS A 11 -18.71 12.72 24.77
CA HIS A 11 -19.61 12.17 25.75
C HIS A 11 -18.80 11.54 26.88
N PHE A 12 -18.98 12.10 28.08
CA PHE A 12 -18.36 11.58 29.28
C PHE A 12 -19.19 10.41 29.86
N VAL A 13 -18.52 9.29 30.11
CA VAL A 13 -19.10 8.11 30.78
C VAL A 13 -18.57 8.07 32.22
N ALA A 14 -19.45 8.40 33.17
CA ALA A 14 -19.14 8.40 34.60
C ALA A 14 -18.64 7.01 35.07
N PRO A 15 -17.72 6.93 36.04
CA PRO A 15 -17.15 5.66 36.49
C PRO A 15 -18.20 4.60 36.84
N ALA A 16 -19.26 5.00 37.57
CA ALA A 16 -20.36 4.12 37.97
C ALA A 16 -21.15 3.50 36.81
N THR A 17 -21.11 4.08 35.59
CA THR A 17 -21.84 3.56 34.42
C THR A 17 -20.97 2.69 33.51
N ARG A 18 -19.65 2.64 33.70
CA ARG A 18 -18.72 1.91 32.82
C ARG A 18 -18.92 0.38 32.89
N THR A 19 -19.02 -0.20 34.09
CA THR A 19 -19.24 -1.65 34.24
C THR A 19 -20.62 -2.10 33.72
N PRO A 20 -21.74 -1.43 34.07
CA PRO A 20 -23.05 -1.74 33.50
C PRO A 20 -23.08 -1.65 31.97
N LEU A 21 -22.36 -0.69 31.39
CA LEU A 21 -22.26 -0.57 29.94
C LEU A 21 -21.56 -1.78 29.31
N LEU A 22 -20.45 -2.25 29.88
CA LEU A 22 -19.75 -3.44 29.39
C LEU A 22 -20.62 -4.70 29.52
N GLU A 23 -21.43 -4.82 30.56
CA GLU A 23 -22.42 -5.90 30.69
C GLU A 23 -23.47 -5.85 29.59
N LYS A 24 -23.97 -4.65 29.25
CA LYS A 24 -24.94 -4.49 28.16
C LYS A 24 -24.35 -4.79 26.79
N LEU A 25 -23.07 -4.47 26.56
CA LEU A 25 -22.38 -4.90 25.35
C LEU A 25 -22.22 -6.43 25.31
N GLN A 26 -21.91 -7.06 26.44
CA GLN A 26 -21.83 -8.52 26.55
C GLN A 26 -23.16 -9.21 26.25
N GLU A 27 -24.29 -8.67 26.73
CA GLU A 27 -25.64 -9.15 26.41
C GLU A 27 -25.96 -9.08 24.90
N LYS A 28 -25.35 -8.12 24.19
CA LYS A 28 -25.42 -7.99 22.72
C LYS A 28 -24.44 -8.91 21.97
N GLY A 29 -23.73 -9.80 22.68
CA GLY A 29 -22.75 -10.72 22.11
C GLY A 29 -21.35 -10.14 21.92
N LEU A 30 -21.09 -8.92 22.41
CA LEU A 30 -19.78 -8.29 22.37
C LEU A 30 -19.03 -8.61 23.68
N MET A 31 -18.22 -9.66 23.67
CA MET A 31 -17.52 -10.12 24.87
C MET A 31 -16.37 -9.18 25.27
N PRO A 32 -16.45 -8.50 26.44
CA PRO A 32 -15.40 -7.60 26.92
C PRO A 32 -14.22 -8.42 27.46
N PHE A 33 -13.10 -8.46 26.73
CA PHE A 33 -11.95 -9.33 27.02
C PHE A 33 -11.26 -9.00 28.34
N VAL A 34 -10.97 -7.72 28.60
CA VAL A 34 -10.28 -7.25 29.80
C VAL A 34 -11.11 -7.57 31.03
N ARG A 35 -12.39 -7.19 31.02
CA ARG A 35 -13.31 -7.49 32.11
C ARG A 35 -13.48 -9.00 32.30
N SER A 36 -13.64 -9.78 31.23
CA SER A 36 -13.82 -11.24 31.35
C SER A 36 -12.60 -11.93 31.95
N ALA A 37 -11.38 -11.53 31.55
CA ALA A 37 -10.15 -12.04 32.13
C ALA A 37 -10.03 -11.71 33.63
N ARG A 38 -10.41 -10.48 34.01
CA ARG A 38 -10.43 -10.03 35.40
C ARG A 38 -11.45 -10.79 36.25
N LEU A 39 -12.68 -10.95 35.75
CA LEU A 39 -13.71 -11.76 36.41
C LEU A 39 -13.22 -13.18 36.62
N HIS A 40 -12.65 -13.82 35.60
CA HIS A 40 -12.10 -15.17 35.73
C HIS A 40 -11.00 -15.26 36.80
N ALA A 41 -10.13 -14.26 36.91
CA ALA A 41 -9.16 -14.19 37.99
C ALA A 41 -9.82 -14.13 39.38
N TYR A 42 -10.93 -13.40 39.52
CA TYR A 42 -11.72 -13.38 40.76
C TYR A 42 -12.38 -14.72 41.05
N GLU A 43 -12.90 -15.42 40.03
CA GLU A 43 -13.44 -16.77 40.19
C GLU A 43 -12.39 -17.73 40.76
N LEU A 44 -11.15 -17.67 40.23
CA LEU A 44 -10.03 -18.47 40.72
C LEU A 44 -9.63 -18.09 42.15
N ALA A 45 -9.59 -16.78 42.46
CA ALA A 45 -9.23 -16.29 43.80
C ALA A 45 -10.28 -16.67 44.86
N LEU A 46 -11.56 -16.69 44.48
CA LEU A 46 -12.69 -17.01 45.36
C LEU A 46 -13.07 -18.48 45.37
N LEU A 47 -12.40 -19.31 44.55
CA LEU A 47 -12.71 -20.73 44.35
C LEU A 47 -14.17 -20.96 43.87
N GLY A 48 -14.71 -20.03 43.08
CA GLY A 48 -16.07 -20.11 42.53
C GLY A 48 -16.57 -18.81 41.90
N ALA A 49 -17.54 -18.93 40.99
CA ALA A 49 -18.07 -17.80 40.22
C ALA A 49 -19.13 -16.96 40.93
N GLU A 50 -19.77 -17.52 41.98
CA GLU A 50 -20.93 -16.89 42.64
C GLU A 50 -20.65 -15.50 43.17
N ARG A 51 -19.41 -15.25 43.64
CA ARG A 51 -19.01 -14.01 44.30
C ARG A 51 -18.05 -13.13 43.49
N ALA A 52 -17.72 -13.53 42.26
CA ALA A 52 -16.79 -12.77 41.41
C ALA A 52 -17.30 -11.35 41.10
N ARG A 53 -18.61 -11.19 40.92
CA ARG A 53 -19.24 -9.86 40.71
C ARG A 53 -19.23 -8.99 41.96
N GLU A 54 -19.45 -9.58 43.14
CA GLU A 54 -19.35 -8.84 44.41
C GLU A 54 -17.92 -8.32 44.60
N MET A 55 -16.92 -9.14 44.30
CA MET A 55 -15.51 -8.75 44.37
C MET A 55 -15.16 -7.64 43.36
N GLU A 56 -15.68 -7.70 42.12
CA GLU A 56 -15.52 -6.62 41.15
C GLU A 56 -16.10 -5.30 41.69
N GLN A 57 -17.30 -5.33 42.27
CA GLN A 57 -17.96 -4.14 42.80
C GLN A 57 -17.21 -3.52 43.98
N GLU A 58 -16.72 -4.34 44.92
CA GLU A 58 -15.98 -3.83 46.07
C GLU A 58 -14.61 -3.26 45.67
N LEU A 59 -13.90 -3.91 44.74
CA LEU A 59 -12.63 -3.39 44.22
C LEU A 59 -12.81 -2.11 43.41
N ALA A 60 -13.90 -2.01 42.63
CA ALA A 60 -14.23 -0.79 41.92
C ALA A 60 -14.43 0.39 42.86
N LYS A 61 -15.25 0.20 43.91
CA LYS A 61 -15.48 1.23 44.94
C LYS A 61 -14.18 1.66 45.62
N GLN A 62 -13.35 0.70 46.04
CA GLN A 62 -12.08 0.99 46.71
C GLN A 62 -11.12 1.78 45.81
N THR A 63 -10.92 1.31 44.57
CA THR A 63 -9.99 1.94 43.62
C THR A 63 -10.39 3.39 43.32
N GLU A 64 -11.69 3.63 43.12
CA GLU A 64 -12.21 4.97 42.83
C GLU A 64 -12.11 5.91 44.03
N THR A 65 -12.22 5.39 45.26
CA THR A 65 -12.05 6.20 46.48
C THR A 65 -10.58 6.46 46.87
N GLU A 66 -9.68 5.51 46.65
CA GLU A 66 -8.30 5.57 47.15
C GLU A 66 -7.31 6.13 46.13
N SER A 67 -7.48 5.81 44.85
CA SER A 67 -6.51 6.14 43.79
C SER A 67 -6.91 7.36 42.96
N GLU A 68 -8.13 7.89 43.15
CA GLU A 68 -8.76 8.89 42.27
C GLU A 68 -8.73 8.49 40.77
N ALA A 69 -8.50 7.20 40.49
CA ALA A 69 -8.35 6.66 39.15
C ALA A 69 -9.55 5.78 38.81
N PRO A 70 -10.04 5.80 37.57
CA PRO A 70 -11.16 4.95 37.18
C PRO A 70 -10.78 3.48 37.20
N TYR A 71 -11.61 2.65 37.84
CA TYR A 71 -11.43 1.20 37.89
C TYR A 71 -11.52 0.54 36.50
N VAL A 72 -12.36 1.09 35.61
CA VAL A 72 -12.49 0.68 34.21
C VAL A 72 -12.05 1.80 33.29
N ARG A 73 -10.95 1.58 32.55
CA ARG A 73 -10.44 2.52 31.53
C ARG A 73 -10.97 2.22 30.13
N GLY A 74 -11.41 1.00 29.89
CA GLY A 74 -11.91 0.56 28.61
C GLY A 74 -11.89 -0.97 28.49
N ASP A 75 -12.13 -1.47 27.28
CA ASP A 75 -12.09 -2.89 26.98
C ASP A 75 -11.78 -3.19 25.51
N LEU A 76 -11.48 -4.46 25.22
CA LEU A 76 -11.26 -5.03 23.91
C LEU A 76 -12.33 -6.07 23.58
N PHE A 77 -12.70 -6.15 22.31
CA PHE A 77 -13.67 -7.13 21.80
C PHE A 77 -13.06 -7.84 20.60
N CYS A 78 -12.68 -9.11 20.78
CA CYS A 78 -11.92 -9.86 19.79
C CYS A 78 -12.83 -10.70 18.86
N PHE A 79 -12.62 -10.60 17.55
CA PHE A 79 -13.28 -11.38 16.50
C PHE A 79 -12.24 -12.11 15.64
N GLU A 80 -12.67 -13.02 14.76
CA GLU A 80 -11.76 -13.87 13.99
C GLU A 80 -10.72 -13.05 13.18
N ASP A 81 -11.16 -12.01 12.47
CA ASP A 81 -10.38 -11.21 11.53
C ASP A 81 -10.08 -9.77 11.99
N PHE A 82 -10.71 -9.31 13.07
CA PHE A 82 -10.51 -7.96 13.63
C PHE A 82 -10.70 -7.92 15.15
N ALA A 83 -10.40 -6.78 15.76
CA ALA A 83 -10.76 -6.49 17.14
C ALA A 83 -11.34 -5.08 17.24
N HIS A 84 -12.32 -4.89 18.11
CA HIS A 84 -12.75 -3.56 18.54
C HIS A 84 -12.11 -3.19 19.86
N PHE A 85 -12.00 -1.88 20.10
CA PHE A 85 -11.63 -1.34 21.41
C PHE A 85 -12.57 -0.22 21.79
N LEU A 86 -12.80 -0.08 23.09
CA LEU A 86 -13.53 1.02 23.71
C LEU A 86 -12.65 1.59 24.81
N ILE A 87 -12.42 2.89 24.81
CA ILE A 87 -11.64 3.60 25.83
C ILE A 87 -12.50 4.73 26.37
N PHE A 88 -12.72 4.71 27.69
CA PHE A 88 -13.41 5.78 28.40
C PHE A 88 -12.41 6.88 28.72
N GLY A 89 -12.68 8.09 28.23
CA GLY A 89 -11.90 9.27 28.59
C GLY A 89 -11.93 9.57 30.09
N GLU A 90 -10.96 10.35 30.55
CA GLU A 90 -11.00 11.01 31.86
C GLU A 90 -12.08 12.11 31.89
N GLU A 91 -12.23 12.80 33.02
CA GLU A 91 -13.22 13.86 33.15
C GLU A 91 -12.97 14.98 32.14
N GLY A 92 -13.93 15.22 31.25
CA GLY A 92 -13.80 16.19 30.14
C GLY A 92 -13.15 15.64 28.87
N GLU A 93 -12.75 14.36 28.85
CA GLU A 93 -12.25 13.70 27.64
C GLU A 93 -13.34 12.91 26.92
N ALA A 94 -13.21 12.82 25.59
CA ALA A 94 -14.14 12.11 24.74
C ALA A 94 -14.05 10.58 24.92
N LEU A 95 -15.19 9.90 24.74
CA LEU A 95 -15.26 8.46 24.59
C LEU A 95 -14.63 8.06 23.25
N ARG A 96 -13.78 7.04 23.24
CA ARG A 96 -13.11 6.57 22.01
C ARG A 96 -13.51 5.13 21.72
N ALA A 97 -13.90 4.87 20.47
CA ALA A 97 -14.18 3.54 19.98
C ALA A 97 -13.39 3.30 18.69
N GLY A 98 -12.87 2.11 18.49
CA GLY A 98 -12.11 1.84 17.27
C GLY A 98 -12.12 0.38 16.85
N ILE A 99 -11.50 0.14 15.70
CA ILE A 99 -11.33 -1.16 15.07
C ILE A 99 -9.86 -1.35 14.71
N ILE A 100 -9.36 -2.54 14.96
CA ILE A 100 -8.03 -3.03 14.60
C ILE A 100 -8.24 -4.17 13.62
N TYR A 101 -7.67 -4.06 12.42
CA TYR A 101 -8.02 -4.95 11.31
C TYR A 101 -6.84 -5.22 10.39
N GLU A 102 -6.92 -6.29 9.61
CA GLU A 102 -5.95 -6.64 8.56
C GLU A 102 -6.40 -6.10 7.19
N VAL A 103 -5.48 -6.02 6.22
CA VAL A 103 -5.77 -5.55 4.84
C VAL A 103 -7.01 -6.22 4.25
N ASP A 104 -7.15 -7.54 4.47
CA ASP A 104 -8.19 -8.36 3.88
C ASP A 104 -9.51 -8.35 4.67
N THR A 105 -9.60 -7.56 5.74
CA THR A 105 -10.82 -7.44 6.54
C THR A 105 -11.92 -6.78 5.72
N PRO A 106 -13.09 -7.43 5.52
CA PRO A 106 -14.16 -6.85 4.72
C PRO A 106 -14.84 -5.72 5.48
N ALA A 107 -15.01 -4.59 4.79
CA ALA A 107 -15.79 -3.41 5.24
C ALA A 107 -15.51 -2.98 6.70
N PRO A 108 -14.25 -2.69 7.08
CA PRO A 108 -13.88 -2.40 8.47
C PRO A 108 -14.63 -1.17 9.03
N GLN A 109 -14.89 -0.16 8.21
CA GLN A 109 -15.64 1.02 8.64
C GLN A 109 -17.10 0.72 8.97
N GLN A 110 -17.77 -0.14 8.20
CA GLN A 110 -19.15 -0.54 8.50
C GLN A 110 -19.23 -1.33 9.81
N LYS A 111 -18.22 -2.16 10.09
CA LYS A 111 -18.07 -2.87 11.37
C LYS A 111 -17.88 -1.90 12.53
N LEU A 112 -17.02 -0.88 12.35
CA LEU A 112 -16.82 0.19 13.34
C LEU A 112 -18.12 0.98 13.59
N ASP A 113 -18.85 1.37 12.55
CA ASP A 113 -20.11 2.09 12.70
C ASP A 113 -21.15 1.26 13.46
N ALA A 114 -21.21 -0.05 13.20
CA ALA A 114 -22.08 -0.97 13.95
C ALA A 114 -21.69 -1.05 15.42
N PHE A 115 -20.39 -1.09 15.72
CA PHE A 115 -19.89 -1.09 17.09
C PHE A 115 -20.21 0.23 17.82
N CYS A 116 -20.00 1.39 17.19
CA CYS A 116 -20.37 2.70 17.71
C CYS A 116 -21.87 2.81 18.02
N ARG A 117 -22.75 2.28 17.15
CA ARG A 117 -24.20 2.19 17.43
C ARG A 117 -24.51 1.33 18.65
N ASN A 118 -23.89 0.16 18.77
CA ASN A 118 -24.08 -0.72 19.93
C ASN A 118 -23.65 -0.07 21.24
N ILE A 119 -22.54 0.68 21.23
CA ILE A 119 -22.08 1.45 22.39
C ILE A 119 -23.12 2.50 22.77
N TYR A 120 -23.58 3.28 21.81
CA TYR A 120 -24.57 4.33 22.08
C TYR A 120 -25.88 3.77 22.65
N GLU A 121 -26.41 2.70 22.06
CA GLU A 121 -27.60 2.02 22.59
C GLU A 121 -27.37 1.48 24.01
N ALA A 122 -26.17 0.95 24.31
CA ALA A 122 -25.83 0.47 25.65
C ALA A 122 -25.73 1.61 26.68
N ILE A 123 -25.23 2.79 26.28
CA ILE A 123 -25.21 4.01 27.12
C ILE A 123 -26.64 4.43 27.49
N GLU A 124 -27.54 4.50 26.51
CA GLU A 124 -28.93 4.93 26.73
C GLU A 124 -29.67 3.98 27.67
N VAL A 125 -29.50 2.66 27.47
CA VAL A 125 -30.06 1.65 28.38
C VAL A 125 -29.48 1.77 29.79
N ALA A 126 -28.16 1.96 29.91
CA ALA A 126 -27.51 2.11 31.21
C ALA A 126 -27.96 3.38 31.97
N ARG A 127 -28.41 4.41 31.26
CA ARG A 127 -29.00 5.64 31.82
C ARG A 127 -30.48 5.48 32.22
N GLY A 128 -31.11 4.36 31.90
CA GLY A 128 -32.51 4.08 32.22
C GLY A 128 -33.51 4.58 31.17
N PHE A 129 -33.08 4.95 29.97
CA PHE A 129 -34.00 5.25 28.86
C PHE A 129 -34.55 3.94 28.28
N THR A 130 -35.86 3.72 28.42
CA THR A 130 -36.53 2.49 27.96
C THR A 130 -37.05 2.57 26.52
N ASP A 131 -37.14 3.77 25.93
CA ASP A 131 -37.61 3.97 24.55
C ASP A 131 -36.46 4.38 23.61
N LEU A 132 -35.76 3.37 23.09
CA LEU A 132 -34.62 3.51 22.19
C LEU A 132 -35.00 4.13 20.83
N LYS A 133 -36.27 4.01 20.40
CA LYS A 133 -36.72 4.57 19.11
C LYS A 133 -36.97 6.07 19.20
N ALA A 134 -37.44 6.57 20.34
CA ALA A 134 -37.56 8.00 20.59
C ALA A 134 -36.19 8.65 20.87
N ALA A 135 -35.30 7.98 21.61
CA ALA A 135 -33.96 8.49 21.92
C ALA A 135 -33.06 8.60 20.68
N SER A 136 -33.04 7.57 19.82
CA SER A 136 -32.25 7.57 18.58
C SER A 136 -32.74 8.55 17.52
N ALA A 137 -33.97 9.06 17.62
CA ALA A 137 -34.55 10.03 16.70
C ALA A 137 -34.39 11.50 17.18
N LEU A 138 -33.96 11.71 18.43
CA LEU A 138 -33.85 13.04 19.05
C LEU A 138 -32.42 13.57 19.16
N LEU A 139 -31.40 12.73 18.94
CA LEU A 139 -29.99 13.12 18.97
C LEU A 139 -29.29 12.50 17.76
N GLU A 140 -28.87 13.34 16.81
CA GLU A 140 -27.80 12.99 15.87
C GLU A 140 -26.54 12.77 16.71
N VAL A 141 -26.22 11.49 16.97
CA VAL A 141 -25.00 11.12 17.70
C VAL A 141 -23.84 11.29 16.73
N ASP A 142 -23.22 12.45 16.79
CA ASP A 142 -22.09 12.79 15.94
C ASP A 142 -20.81 12.13 16.47
N TRP A 143 -20.66 10.84 16.18
CA TRP A 143 -19.34 10.21 16.23
C TRP A 143 -18.42 10.91 15.23
N GLN A 144 -17.40 11.57 15.75
CA GLN A 144 -16.40 12.23 14.92
C GLN A 144 -15.36 11.19 14.50
N GLU A 145 -15.10 11.09 13.21
CA GLU A 145 -13.99 10.28 12.73
C GLU A 145 -12.69 10.88 13.24
N GLN A 146 -11.91 10.07 13.95
CA GLN A 146 -10.55 10.43 14.31
C GLN A 146 -9.70 10.24 13.04
N THR A 147 -9.87 11.15 12.08
CA THR A 147 -9.00 11.21 10.92
C THR A 147 -7.63 11.62 11.45
N VAL A 148 -6.63 10.74 11.30
CA VAL A 148 -5.27 11.17 11.56
C VAL A 148 -4.99 12.32 10.59
N PRO A 149 -4.72 13.54 11.09
CA PRO A 149 -4.62 14.70 10.22
C PRO A 149 -3.56 14.43 9.18
N VAL A 150 -3.98 14.50 7.91
CA VAL A 150 -3.04 14.38 6.79
C VAL A 150 -2.00 15.48 6.96
N PRO A 151 -0.70 15.14 7.08
CA PRO A 151 0.33 16.14 7.32
C PRO A 151 0.25 17.24 6.27
N GLU A 152 0.42 18.49 6.70
CA GLU A 152 0.36 19.64 5.78
C GLU A 152 1.36 19.47 4.62
N SER A 153 2.48 18.81 4.88
CA SER A 153 3.44 18.42 3.85
C SER A 153 2.85 17.53 2.76
N PHE A 154 1.96 16.59 3.11
CA PHE A 154 1.23 15.76 2.14
C PHE A 154 0.24 16.58 1.33
N VAL A 155 -0.53 17.45 1.96
CA VAL A 155 -1.45 18.34 1.24
C VAL A 155 -0.69 19.23 0.26
N ARG A 156 0.41 19.84 0.70
CA ARG A 156 1.27 20.68 -0.16
C ARG A 156 1.90 19.87 -1.29
N PHE A 157 2.38 18.65 -1.00
CA PHE A 157 2.94 17.76 -2.02
C PHE A 157 1.87 17.38 -3.05
N ALA A 158 0.70 16.92 -2.62
CA ALA A 158 -0.42 16.55 -3.49
C ALA A 158 -0.96 17.74 -4.30
N ALA A 159 -0.99 18.95 -3.74
CA ALA A 159 -1.43 20.16 -4.45
C ALA A 159 -0.55 20.48 -5.68
N VAL A 160 0.77 20.27 -5.56
CA VAL A 160 1.71 20.41 -6.69
C VAL A 160 1.40 19.40 -7.82
N ALA A 161 0.74 18.27 -7.51
CA ALA A 161 0.36 17.26 -8.49
C ALA A 161 -0.86 17.69 -9.30
N ALA A 162 -1.77 18.43 -8.66
CA ALA A 162 -2.99 18.94 -9.28
C ALA A 162 -2.71 20.09 -10.26
N ASP A 163 -1.74 20.97 -9.95
CA ASP A 163 -1.34 22.09 -10.81
C ASP A 163 -0.48 21.65 -12.02
N GLY A 164 0.26 20.55 -11.87
CA GLY A 164 1.03 19.94 -12.95
C GLY A 164 0.18 18.98 -13.77
N ALA A 165 -0.81 19.48 -14.53
CA ALA A 165 -1.65 18.78 -15.51
C ALA A 165 -1.31 17.30 -15.77
N GLN A 166 -1.67 16.41 -14.83
CA GLN A 166 -1.72 14.96 -15.00
C GLN A 166 -2.97 14.40 -14.33
N THR A 167 -4.09 15.11 -14.47
CA THR A 167 -5.38 14.44 -14.57
C THR A 167 -5.50 13.93 -16.01
N ASN A 168 -6.06 12.73 -16.17
CA ASN A 168 -6.34 12.03 -17.43
C ASN A 168 -5.22 11.08 -17.90
N VAL A 169 -5.25 9.82 -17.46
CA VAL A 169 -5.46 8.63 -18.33
C VAL A 169 -5.80 7.41 -17.44
N ARG A 170 -7.10 7.07 -17.42
CA ARG A 170 -7.72 5.72 -17.46
C ARG A 170 -7.52 4.69 -16.33
N ASN A 171 -8.56 4.56 -15.49
CA ASN A 171 -8.83 3.35 -14.68
C ASN A 171 -8.97 2.05 -15.51
N ALA A 172 -9.31 2.12 -16.79
CA ALA A 172 -9.39 0.95 -17.69
C ALA A 172 -8.05 0.55 -18.33
N MET A 173 -7.00 1.39 -18.23
CA MET A 173 -5.66 1.11 -18.75
C MET A 173 -4.70 0.67 -17.63
N VAL A 174 -5.08 0.84 -16.35
CA VAL A 174 -4.24 0.52 -15.18
C VAL A 174 -3.83 -0.96 -15.14
N ALA A 175 -4.73 -1.89 -15.48
CA ALA A 175 -4.40 -3.32 -15.47
C ALA A 175 -3.35 -3.69 -16.53
N ASP A 176 -3.50 -3.15 -17.74
CA ASP A 176 -2.51 -3.32 -18.81
C ASP A 176 -1.18 -2.64 -18.46
N TRP A 177 -1.24 -1.45 -17.87
CA TRP A 177 -0.04 -0.73 -17.43
C TRP A 177 0.69 -1.45 -16.30
N LEU A 178 -0.04 -2.08 -15.38
CA LEU A 178 0.58 -2.83 -14.29
C LEU A 178 1.28 -4.10 -14.81
N ARG A 179 0.62 -4.82 -15.72
CA ARG A 179 1.23 -5.98 -16.41
C ARG A 179 2.48 -5.59 -17.18
N VAL A 180 2.42 -4.46 -17.89
CA VAL A 180 3.52 -3.93 -18.69
C VAL A 180 4.66 -3.40 -17.80
N ALA A 181 4.35 -2.72 -16.70
CA ALA A 181 5.34 -2.26 -15.71
C ALA A 181 6.05 -3.45 -15.03
N GLY A 182 5.35 -4.56 -14.81
CA GLY A 182 5.99 -5.80 -14.32
C GLY A 182 7.01 -6.38 -15.29
N MET A 183 6.81 -6.25 -16.60
CA MET A 183 7.84 -6.63 -17.59
C MET A 183 9.08 -5.74 -17.51
N LEU A 184 8.92 -4.50 -17.05
CA LEU A 184 10.03 -3.58 -16.83
C LEU A 184 10.76 -3.85 -15.52
N GLU A 185 10.39 -4.83 -14.69
CA GLU A 185 11.27 -5.30 -13.60
C GLU A 185 12.48 -6.08 -14.14
N ASP A 186 12.33 -6.71 -15.29
CA ASP A 186 13.41 -7.43 -15.98
C ASP A 186 14.43 -6.44 -16.55
N THR A 187 15.65 -6.51 -16.00
CA THR A 187 16.76 -5.64 -16.40
C THR A 187 17.11 -5.78 -17.87
N GLU A 188 17.03 -6.99 -18.45
CA GLU A 188 17.32 -7.22 -19.87
C GLU A 188 16.26 -6.53 -20.74
N ALA A 189 14.98 -6.70 -20.38
CA ALA A 189 13.87 -6.03 -21.06
C ALA A 189 14.02 -4.49 -21.04
N ARG A 190 14.36 -3.90 -19.89
CA ARG A 190 14.60 -2.45 -19.76
C ARG A 190 15.74 -1.97 -20.65
N GLN A 191 16.87 -2.68 -20.63
CA GLN A 191 18.05 -2.30 -21.43
C GLN A 191 17.75 -2.33 -22.92
N VAL A 192 17.05 -3.37 -23.40
CA VAL A 192 16.63 -3.49 -24.80
C VAL A 192 15.71 -2.33 -25.19
N LEU A 193 14.70 -2.02 -24.39
CA LEU A 193 13.75 -0.93 -24.70
C LEU A 193 14.42 0.45 -24.66
N ARG A 194 15.32 0.71 -23.70
CA ARG A 194 16.11 1.96 -23.67
C ARG A 194 16.97 2.11 -24.92
N ARG A 195 17.67 1.04 -25.31
CA ARG A 195 18.48 1.03 -26.53
C ARG A 195 17.62 1.27 -27.77
N LEU A 196 16.42 0.70 -27.84
CA LEU A 196 15.46 0.95 -28.93
C LEU A 196 14.99 2.41 -28.98
N VAL A 197 14.69 3.02 -27.83
CA VAL A 197 14.29 4.43 -27.75
C VAL A 197 15.45 5.36 -28.15
N GLU A 198 16.67 5.07 -27.71
CA GLU A 198 17.87 5.82 -28.10
C GLU A 198 18.13 5.75 -29.61
N VAL A 199 18.10 4.54 -30.17
CA VAL A 199 18.29 4.30 -31.62
C VAL A 199 17.20 5.02 -32.44
N GLN A 200 15.96 5.00 -31.98
CA GLN A 200 14.87 5.73 -32.63
C GLN A 200 15.09 7.26 -32.57
N ARG A 201 15.56 7.79 -31.44
CA ARG A 201 15.87 9.21 -31.27
C ARG A 201 17.00 9.67 -32.20
N GLU A 202 17.95 8.78 -32.48
CA GLU A 202 19.03 9.00 -33.46
C GLU A 202 18.58 8.86 -34.93
N GLY A 203 17.29 8.58 -35.18
CA GLY A 203 16.72 8.45 -36.52
C GLY A 203 17.06 7.14 -37.23
N ARG A 204 17.71 6.19 -36.56
CA ARG A 204 18.07 4.89 -37.13
C ARG A 204 16.95 3.88 -36.84
N GLY A 205 16.59 3.06 -37.82
CA GLY A 205 15.78 1.86 -37.58
C GLY A 205 16.66 0.80 -36.92
N ALA A 206 16.16 0.09 -35.90
CA ALA A 206 16.94 -0.89 -35.15
C ALA A 206 17.18 -2.22 -35.90
N ALA A 207 17.38 -2.19 -37.22
CA ALA A 207 17.71 -3.37 -38.04
C ALA A 207 18.93 -4.14 -37.48
N SER A 208 19.88 -3.41 -36.87
CA SER A 208 21.11 -3.95 -36.28
C SER A 208 20.90 -4.85 -35.06
N LEU A 209 19.74 -4.77 -34.38
CA LEU A 209 19.48 -5.58 -33.16
C LEU A 209 18.96 -7.00 -33.46
N ILE A 210 18.52 -7.26 -34.69
CA ILE A 210 17.87 -8.51 -35.09
C ILE A 210 18.85 -9.43 -35.85
N GLY A 211 19.95 -8.89 -36.39
CA GLY A 211 20.85 -9.66 -37.25
C GLY A 211 22.32 -9.22 -37.18
N GLY A 212 23.08 -9.86 -36.28
CA GLY A 212 24.54 -9.79 -36.24
C GLY A 212 25.09 -10.90 -35.35
N ALA A 213 25.93 -11.77 -35.92
CA ALA A 213 26.56 -12.88 -35.19
C ALA A 213 27.41 -12.36 -34.02
N GLY A 214 26.88 -12.45 -32.79
CA GLY A 214 27.66 -12.23 -31.57
C GLY A 214 26.87 -11.77 -30.35
N GLU A 215 25.90 -10.86 -30.48
CA GLU A 215 25.20 -10.23 -29.33
C GLU A 215 23.77 -9.81 -29.71
N GLY A 216 22.99 -10.74 -30.25
CA GLY A 216 21.59 -10.50 -30.60
C GLY A 216 20.67 -10.59 -29.38
N VAL A 217 19.66 -9.72 -29.30
CA VAL A 217 18.59 -9.83 -28.30
C VAL A 217 17.80 -11.11 -28.54
N SER A 218 17.44 -11.84 -27.47
CA SER A 218 16.65 -13.07 -27.62
C SER A 218 15.34 -12.81 -28.35
N GLU A 219 15.07 -13.58 -29.41
CA GLU A 219 13.82 -13.50 -30.17
C GLU A 219 12.60 -13.77 -29.27
N SER A 220 12.75 -14.62 -28.25
CA SER A 220 11.74 -14.88 -27.23
C SER A 220 11.37 -13.63 -26.41
N LEU A 221 12.36 -12.80 -26.07
CA LEU A 221 12.16 -11.55 -25.35
C LEU A 221 11.46 -10.53 -26.25
N LEU A 222 11.87 -10.42 -27.52
CA LEU A 222 11.19 -9.57 -28.49
C LEU A 222 9.74 -9.98 -28.70
N ASN A 223 9.44 -11.28 -28.82
CA ASN A 223 8.07 -11.76 -28.92
C ASN A 223 7.24 -11.43 -27.67
N ARG A 224 7.81 -11.56 -26.47
CA ARG A 224 7.16 -11.14 -25.21
C ARG A 224 6.86 -9.64 -25.17
N LEU A 225 7.83 -8.80 -25.54
CA LEU A 225 7.68 -7.35 -25.58
C LEU A 225 6.64 -6.90 -26.62
N ALA A 226 6.61 -7.56 -27.78
CA ALA A 226 5.62 -7.30 -28.82
C ALA A 226 4.21 -7.73 -28.36
N GLY A 227 4.09 -8.90 -27.73
CA GLY A 227 2.83 -9.38 -27.15
C GLY A 227 2.28 -8.49 -26.03
N ALA A 228 3.15 -7.74 -25.34
CA ALA A 228 2.76 -6.73 -24.36
C ALA A 228 2.50 -5.34 -24.96
N GLY A 229 2.67 -5.16 -26.28
CA GLY A 229 2.48 -3.88 -26.96
C GLY A 229 3.56 -2.84 -26.66
N LEU A 230 4.71 -3.25 -26.11
CA LEU A 230 5.85 -2.37 -25.85
C LEU A 230 6.66 -2.08 -27.11
N ILE A 231 6.68 -3.02 -28.05
CA ILE A 231 7.36 -2.85 -29.33
C ILE A 231 6.44 -3.25 -30.48
N LYS A 232 6.72 -2.72 -31.66
CA LYS A 232 6.10 -3.10 -32.92
C LYS A 232 7.17 -3.50 -33.91
N ARG A 233 6.82 -4.45 -34.78
CA ARG A 233 7.62 -4.83 -35.94
C ARG A 233 7.14 -4.02 -37.13
N GLU A 234 8.05 -3.29 -37.75
CA GLU A 234 7.82 -2.47 -38.94
C GLU A 234 8.78 -2.92 -40.04
N VAL A 235 8.49 -2.58 -41.29
CA VAL A 235 9.40 -2.85 -42.41
C VAL A 235 10.02 -1.54 -42.88
N LEU A 236 11.34 -1.48 -42.89
CA LEU A 236 12.13 -0.37 -43.42
C LEU A 236 12.53 -0.67 -44.86
N VAL A 237 12.02 0.12 -45.80
CA VAL A 237 12.43 0.03 -47.20
C VAL A 237 13.54 1.05 -47.44
N SER A 238 14.68 0.56 -47.93
CA SER A 238 15.86 1.37 -48.22
C SER A 238 16.30 1.19 -49.66
N CYS A 239 16.77 2.28 -50.27
CA CYS A 239 17.23 2.26 -51.65
C CYS A 239 18.50 1.39 -51.75
N ARG A 240 18.50 0.41 -52.64
CA ARG A 240 19.61 -0.52 -52.84
C ARG A 240 20.85 0.16 -53.41
N LYS A 241 20.68 1.25 -54.15
CA LYS A 241 21.77 1.96 -54.84
C LYS A 241 22.55 2.88 -53.91
N ASP A 242 21.84 3.63 -53.07
CA ASP A 242 22.39 4.69 -52.22
C ASP A 242 22.22 4.42 -50.71
N GLY A 243 21.52 3.35 -50.34
CA GLY A 243 21.34 2.89 -48.95
C GLY A 243 20.43 3.79 -48.10
N ARG A 244 19.80 4.81 -48.69
CA ARG A 244 18.94 5.75 -47.97
C ARG A 244 17.60 5.11 -47.62
N SER A 245 17.11 5.40 -46.42
CA SER A 245 15.76 5.02 -45.98
C SER A 245 14.73 5.78 -46.81
N LEU A 246 13.83 5.06 -47.49
CA LEU A 246 12.76 5.64 -48.30
C LEU A 246 11.51 5.88 -47.45
N PHE A 247 10.95 4.82 -46.86
CA PHE A 247 9.77 4.89 -46.01
C PHE A 247 9.68 3.67 -45.08
N ARG A 248 8.81 3.78 -44.07
CA ARG A 248 8.50 2.71 -43.09
C ARG A 248 7.08 2.22 -43.29
N LEU A 249 6.89 0.92 -43.15
CA LEU A 249 5.59 0.26 -43.28
C LEU A 249 5.19 -0.41 -41.95
N PRO A 250 3.89 -0.36 -41.59
CA PRO A 250 3.40 -0.90 -40.33
C PRO A 250 3.40 -2.43 -40.26
N SER A 251 3.47 -3.12 -41.41
CA SER A 251 3.50 -4.58 -41.48
C SER A 251 4.09 -5.05 -42.83
N PRO A 252 4.54 -6.32 -42.92
CA PRO A 252 4.94 -6.94 -44.19
C PRO A 252 3.82 -6.93 -45.24
N ASP A 253 2.56 -7.14 -44.84
CA ASP A 253 1.42 -7.12 -45.76
C ASP A 253 1.26 -5.77 -46.47
N ALA A 254 1.67 -4.66 -45.84
CA ALA A 254 1.67 -3.34 -46.46
C ALA A 254 2.73 -3.21 -47.57
N LEU A 255 3.81 -4.02 -47.52
CA LEU A 255 4.81 -4.08 -48.59
C LEU A 255 4.23 -4.78 -49.83
N ASP A 256 3.42 -5.82 -49.64
CA ASP A 256 2.78 -6.54 -50.75
C ASP A 256 1.83 -5.63 -51.54
N VAL A 257 1.08 -4.77 -50.84
CA VAL A 257 0.21 -3.76 -51.47
C VAL A 257 1.02 -2.77 -52.31
N LEU A 258 2.17 -2.33 -51.82
CA LEU A 258 3.05 -1.41 -52.55
C LEU A 258 3.70 -2.07 -53.78
N ASN A 259 4.13 -3.32 -53.65
CA ASN A 259 4.66 -4.11 -54.75
C ASN A 259 3.61 -4.32 -55.85
N ALA A 260 2.34 -4.54 -55.48
CA ALA A 260 1.24 -4.66 -56.43
C ALA A 260 0.93 -3.35 -57.18
N SER A 261 1.32 -2.20 -56.62
CA SER A 261 1.06 -0.88 -57.22
C SER A 261 2.12 -0.40 -58.23
N ASN A 262 3.19 -1.16 -58.48
CA ASN A 262 4.33 -0.76 -59.34
C ASN A 262 4.93 0.61 -58.96
N ALA A 263 4.95 0.93 -57.66
CA ALA A 263 5.54 2.17 -57.18
C ALA A 263 7.06 2.18 -57.42
N LEU A 264 7.61 3.36 -57.75
CA LEU A 264 9.01 3.56 -58.07
C LEU A 264 9.73 4.31 -56.94
N CYS A 265 11.01 4.00 -56.76
CA CYS A 265 11.90 4.67 -55.82
C CYS A 265 12.15 6.12 -56.24
N SER A 266 11.96 7.06 -55.31
CA SER A 266 12.16 8.49 -55.54
C SER A 266 13.63 8.88 -55.76
N GLU A 267 14.58 8.08 -55.25
CA GLU A 267 16.01 8.38 -55.35
C GLU A 267 16.65 7.78 -56.61
N CYS A 268 16.38 6.51 -56.92
CA CYS A 268 17.04 5.80 -58.03
C CYS A 268 16.15 5.43 -59.22
N GLY A 269 14.82 5.56 -59.08
CA GLY A 269 13.85 5.24 -60.13
C GLY A 269 13.58 3.75 -60.34
N ALA A 270 14.18 2.85 -59.55
CA ALA A 270 13.91 1.42 -59.61
C ALA A 270 12.51 1.08 -59.04
N SER A 271 12.00 -0.12 -59.34
CA SER A 271 10.79 -0.63 -58.71
C SER A 271 11.03 -0.81 -57.21
N ILE A 272 10.05 -0.44 -56.38
CA ILE A 272 10.12 -0.67 -54.92
C ILE A 272 10.30 -2.17 -54.59
N ALA A 273 9.81 -3.07 -55.45
CA ALA A 273 10.00 -4.50 -55.30
C ALA A 273 11.48 -4.94 -55.36
N ASP A 274 12.34 -4.15 -56.00
CA ASP A 274 13.78 -4.41 -56.12
C ASP A 274 14.61 -3.76 -55.01
N GLU A 275 13.96 -2.98 -54.14
CA GLU A 275 14.59 -2.27 -53.03
C GLU A 275 14.82 -3.18 -51.82
N LYS A 276 15.72 -2.76 -50.93
CA LYS A 276 16.06 -3.55 -49.75
C LYS A 276 15.02 -3.31 -48.65
N ALA A 277 14.23 -4.33 -48.35
CA ALA A 277 13.30 -4.35 -47.22
C ALA A 277 13.92 -5.09 -46.02
N ASP A 278 14.15 -4.38 -44.92
CA ASP A 278 14.62 -4.95 -43.65
C ASP A 278 13.50 -4.86 -42.60
N GLU A 279 13.27 -5.95 -41.86
CA GLU A 279 12.40 -5.89 -40.68
C GLU A 279 13.10 -5.14 -39.55
N ILE A 280 12.40 -4.19 -38.95
CA ILE A 280 12.89 -3.38 -37.84
C ILE A 280 11.95 -3.47 -36.64
N VAL A 281 12.52 -3.34 -35.46
CA VAL A 281 11.76 -3.22 -34.22
C VAL A 281 11.74 -1.76 -33.79
N VAL A 282 10.56 -1.26 -33.45
CA VAL A 282 10.34 0.13 -33.03
C VAL A 282 9.58 0.14 -31.70
N PRO A 283 9.99 0.97 -30.71
CA PRO A 283 9.25 1.06 -29.46
C PRO A 283 7.94 1.82 -29.66
N THR A 284 6.91 1.44 -28.92
CA THR A 284 5.62 2.12 -28.96
C THR A 284 5.63 3.41 -28.14
N SER A 285 4.62 4.26 -28.34
CA SER A 285 4.43 5.45 -27.49
C SER A 285 4.31 5.08 -26.01
N LEU A 286 3.68 3.94 -25.70
CA LEU A 286 3.59 3.40 -24.34
C LEU A 286 4.98 3.15 -23.74
N THR A 287 5.90 2.54 -24.49
CA THR A 287 7.28 2.32 -24.04
C THR A 287 7.99 3.63 -23.74
N THR A 288 7.88 4.61 -24.64
CA THR A 288 8.50 5.92 -24.44
C THR A 288 7.96 6.59 -23.18
N THR A 289 6.64 6.55 -22.96
CA THR A 289 6.02 7.12 -21.75
C THR A 289 6.44 6.40 -20.48
N LEU A 290 6.53 5.07 -20.49
CA LEU A 290 6.88 4.29 -19.30
C LEU A 290 8.34 4.45 -18.89
N LEU A 291 9.25 4.50 -19.87
CA LEU A 291 10.69 4.71 -19.62
C LEU A 291 11.00 6.17 -19.28
N GLN A 292 10.17 7.11 -19.74
CA GLN A 292 10.34 8.52 -19.44
C GLN A 292 10.02 8.80 -17.96
N ASP A 293 10.90 9.59 -17.33
CA ASP A 293 10.75 10.14 -15.98
C ASP A 293 10.39 9.08 -14.90
N GLY A 294 10.85 7.84 -15.07
CA GLY A 294 10.63 6.76 -14.11
C GLY A 294 9.16 6.38 -13.91
N SER A 295 8.27 6.67 -14.86
CA SER A 295 6.82 6.43 -14.74
C SER A 295 6.46 4.98 -14.42
N TRP A 296 7.22 4.02 -14.95
CA TRP A 296 7.02 2.61 -14.63
C TRP A 296 7.30 2.30 -13.14
N LEU A 297 8.30 2.94 -12.52
CA LEU A 297 8.64 2.74 -11.11
C LEU A 297 7.57 3.28 -10.18
N THR A 298 7.04 4.48 -10.46
CA THR A 298 5.94 5.05 -9.66
C THR A 298 4.67 4.22 -9.79
N THR A 299 4.35 3.76 -11.01
CA THR A 299 3.20 2.88 -11.27
C THR A 299 3.35 1.56 -10.50
N HIS A 300 4.53 0.96 -10.53
CA HIS A 300 4.80 -0.27 -9.83
C HIS A 300 4.76 -0.09 -8.30
N LEU A 301 5.43 0.94 -7.76
CA LEU A 301 5.38 1.28 -6.34
C LEU A 301 3.94 1.51 -5.88
N ARG A 302 3.15 2.28 -6.63
CA ARG A 302 1.75 2.54 -6.31
C ARG A 302 0.96 1.24 -6.18
N SER A 303 1.17 0.28 -7.07
CA SER A 303 0.53 -1.03 -6.94
C SER A 303 1.00 -1.81 -5.72
N ILE A 304 2.28 -1.77 -5.37
CA ILE A 304 2.78 -2.39 -4.13
C ILE A 304 2.08 -1.76 -2.92
N LEU A 305 2.03 -0.43 -2.85
CA LEU A 305 1.40 0.29 -1.73
C LEU A 305 -0.08 -0.06 -1.57
N ILE A 306 -0.83 -0.11 -2.68
CA ILE A 306 -2.25 -0.52 -2.66
C ILE A 306 -2.38 -1.98 -2.17
N LYS A 307 -1.53 -2.90 -2.66
CA LYS A 307 -1.52 -4.30 -2.19
C LYS A 307 -1.16 -4.43 -0.70
N LEU A 308 -0.39 -3.49 -0.17
CA LEU A 308 -0.08 -3.41 1.26
C LEU A 308 -1.24 -2.81 2.08
N GLY A 309 -2.35 -2.42 1.45
CA GLY A 309 -3.56 -1.94 2.10
C GLY A 309 -3.67 -0.42 2.24
N LEU A 310 -2.81 0.34 1.57
CA LEU A 310 -2.96 1.80 1.53
C LEU A 310 -4.08 2.19 0.57
N PRO A 311 -5.00 3.09 0.97
CA PRO A 311 -6.00 3.62 0.07
C PRO A 311 -5.38 4.59 -0.95
N GLU A 312 -6.01 4.71 -2.12
CA GLU A 312 -5.45 5.46 -3.25
C GLU A 312 -5.31 6.96 -2.92
N GLU A 313 -6.23 7.52 -2.13
CA GLU A 313 -6.20 8.91 -1.66
C GLU A 313 -5.02 9.22 -0.73
N GLN A 314 -4.38 8.21 -0.14
CA GLN A 314 -3.21 8.38 0.71
C GLN A 314 -1.88 8.23 -0.05
N ILE A 315 -1.92 8.16 -1.39
CA ILE A 315 -0.74 8.01 -2.24
C ILE A 315 -0.72 9.14 -3.27
N SER A 316 0.34 9.96 -3.24
CA SER A 316 0.62 10.97 -4.27
C SER A 316 1.90 10.63 -5.01
N THR A 317 1.90 10.73 -6.33
CA THR A 317 3.08 10.46 -7.18
C THR A 317 3.41 11.66 -8.04
N HIS A 318 4.69 11.97 -8.20
CA HIS A 318 5.17 13.00 -9.11
C HIS A 318 6.35 12.47 -9.93
N PRO A 319 6.30 12.58 -11.26
CA PRO A 319 7.52 12.49 -12.05
C PRO A 319 8.44 13.66 -11.66
N VAL A 320 9.74 13.42 -11.57
CA VAL A 320 10.73 14.48 -11.52
C VAL A 320 11.28 14.60 -12.94
N SER A 321 11.22 15.78 -13.53
CA SER A 321 11.75 15.97 -14.89
C SER A 321 13.25 15.62 -14.92
N GLY A 322 13.63 14.58 -15.65
CA GLY A 322 15.03 14.19 -15.84
C GLY A 322 15.34 12.71 -15.57
N GLU A 323 16.31 12.19 -16.33
CA GLU A 323 17.06 10.91 -16.23
C GLU A 323 16.49 9.75 -15.38
N GLY A 324 15.18 9.49 -15.43
CA GLY A 324 14.57 8.32 -14.78
C GLY A 324 14.37 8.46 -13.27
N GLU A 325 14.30 9.68 -12.75
CA GLU A 325 13.95 9.94 -11.35
C GLU A 325 12.45 10.21 -11.19
N SER A 326 11.90 9.68 -10.10
CA SER A 326 10.51 9.96 -9.73
C SER A 326 10.37 9.95 -8.23
N ARG A 327 9.29 10.55 -7.74
CA ARG A 327 9.01 10.61 -6.31
C ARG A 327 7.57 10.28 -6.03
N ALA A 328 7.33 9.72 -4.87
CA ALA A 328 6.00 9.52 -4.35
C ALA A 328 5.97 9.87 -2.87
N MET A 329 4.79 10.14 -2.35
CA MET A 329 4.59 10.24 -0.92
C MET A 329 3.36 9.44 -0.54
N ALA A 330 3.46 8.68 0.53
CA ALA A 330 2.34 7.93 1.06
C ALA A 330 2.16 8.22 2.54
N HIS A 331 0.92 8.17 3.00
CA HIS A 331 0.58 8.34 4.41
C HIS A 331 0.22 6.98 5.01
N VAL A 332 0.96 6.54 6.03
CA VAL A 332 0.80 5.23 6.65
C VAL A 332 0.58 5.44 8.15
N CYS A 333 -0.61 5.08 8.64
CA CYS A 333 -0.94 5.12 10.06
C CYS A 333 -0.60 6.46 10.78
N GLY A 334 -0.68 7.59 10.08
CA GLY A 334 -0.37 8.91 10.64
C GLY A 334 0.99 9.50 10.29
N GLU A 335 1.85 8.73 9.62
CA GLU A 335 3.20 9.15 9.31
C GLU A 335 3.43 9.21 7.80
N ALA A 336 4.15 10.24 7.35
CA ALA A 336 4.47 10.44 5.94
C ALA A 336 5.74 9.68 5.54
N PHE A 337 5.64 8.92 4.44
CA PHE A 337 6.74 8.23 3.78
C PHE A 337 7.04 8.92 2.46
N LEU A 338 8.20 9.55 2.35
CA LEU A 338 8.71 10.09 1.10
C LEU A 338 9.50 9.01 0.37
N PHE A 339 9.08 8.68 -0.85
CA PHE A 339 9.74 7.73 -1.73
C PHE A 339 10.48 8.50 -2.82
N LEU A 340 11.76 8.20 -2.98
CA LEU A 340 12.56 8.67 -4.10
C LEU A 340 13.03 7.45 -4.89
N LEU A 341 12.63 7.42 -6.15
CA LEU A 341 12.74 6.29 -7.05
C LEU A 341 13.71 6.65 -8.17
N ARG A 342 14.60 5.72 -8.52
CA ARG A 342 15.50 5.89 -9.66
C ARG A 342 15.67 4.60 -10.44
N ASP A 343 15.54 4.72 -11.75
CA ASP A 343 15.87 3.63 -12.67
C ASP A 343 17.34 3.72 -13.08
N GLY A 344 18.20 3.14 -12.24
CA GLY A 344 19.65 3.11 -12.36
C GLY A 344 20.35 3.20 -11.01
N ASP A 345 21.64 3.54 -11.03
CA ASP A 345 22.46 3.69 -9.81
C ASP A 345 22.18 5.02 -9.10
N TRP A 346 22.28 5.01 -7.76
CA TRP A 346 22.10 6.19 -6.90
C TRP A 346 23.43 6.78 -6.48
N THR A 347 23.74 8.02 -6.89
CA THR A 347 25.02 8.68 -6.61
C THR A 347 24.91 9.75 -5.53
N ALA A 348 26.06 10.29 -5.11
CA ALA A 348 26.14 11.38 -4.14
C ALA A 348 25.43 12.68 -4.60
N THR A 349 25.20 12.87 -5.90
CA THR A 349 24.41 14.00 -6.42
C THR A 349 22.92 13.79 -6.16
N GLN A 350 22.40 12.58 -6.42
CA GLN A 350 21.02 12.24 -6.08
C GLN A 350 20.77 12.26 -4.57
N ALA A 351 21.75 11.84 -3.76
CA ALA A 351 21.67 11.97 -2.31
C ALA A 351 21.47 13.42 -1.88
N ARG A 352 22.13 14.41 -2.51
CA ARG A 352 21.91 15.83 -2.18
C ARG A 352 20.48 16.27 -2.50
N HIS A 353 19.98 15.94 -3.69
CA HIS A 353 18.61 16.24 -4.08
C HIS A 353 17.59 15.59 -3.13
N ALA A 354 17.84 14.35 -2.71
CA ALA A 354 17.00 13.65 -1.73
C ALA A 354 16.92 14.36 -0.38
N LEU A 355 18.01 14.98 0.08
CA LEU A 355 18.04 15.73 1.33
C LEU A 355 17.27 17.05 1.24
N ASP A 356 17.37 17.74 0.11
CA ASP A 356 16.61 18.97 -0.15
C ASP A 356 15.11 18.64 -0.17
N GLU A 357 14.74 17.54 -0.81
CA GLU A 357 13.36 17.06 -0.88
C GLU A 357 12.82 16.63 0.48
N GLN A 358 13.57 15.84 1.25
CA GLN A 358 13.19 15.46 2.62
C GLN A 358 13.03 16.69 3.52
N THR A 359 13.89 17.70 3.35
CA THR A 359 13.78 18.97 4.09
C THR A 359 12.54 19.75 3.70
N ARG A 360 12.18 19.75 2.41
CA ARG A 360 11.01 20.45 1.87
C ARG A 360 9.70 19.82 2.32
N THR A 361 9.65 18.49 2.41
CA THR A 361 8.44 17.75 2.80
C THR A 361 8.38 17.44 4.29
N ASP A 362 9.46 17.62 5.04
CA ASP A 362 9.56 17.28 6.47
C ASP A 362 9.05 15.86 6.78
N ALA A 363 9.32 14.92 5.87
CA ALA A 363 8.84 13.55 6.01
C ALA A 363 9.70 12.80 7.04
N PRO A 364 9.10 12.14 8.05
CA PRO A 364 9.83 11.38 9.05
C PRO A 364 10.52 10.13 8.46
N HIS A 365 9.94 9.56 7.40
CA HIS A 365 10.47 8.38 6.71
C HIS A 365 10.89 8.72 5.29
N LEU A 366 12.15 8.46 4.97
CA LEU A 366 12.71 8.60 3.63
C LEU A 366 13.06 7.22 3.07
N VAL A 367 12.45 6.85 1.95
CA VAL A 367 12.68 5.58 1.27
C VAL A 367 13.36 5.84 -0.06
N ILE A 368 14.55 5.28 -0.24
CA ILE A 368 15.31 5.34 -1.49
C ILE A 368 15.19 4.00 -2.19
N ILE A 369 14.65 4.00 -3.40
CA ILE A 369 14.51 2.79 -4.23
C ILE A 369 15.27 2.99 -5.52
N ALA A 370 16.23 2.10 -5.78
CA ALA A 370 17.04 2.11 -6.99
C ALA A 370 16.97 0.75 -7.68
N THR A 371 16.81 0.73 -9.00
CA THR A 371 16.94 -0.53 -9.77
C THR A 371 18.40 -0.98 -9.90
N GLY A 372 19.34 -0.04 -9.75
CA GLY A 372 20.78 -0.30 -9.68
C GLY A 372 21.33 -0.24 -8.25
N LYS A 373 22.62 0.04 -8.14
CA LYS A 373 23.34 0.12 -6.85
C LYS A 373 23.24 1.51 -6.25
N ILE A 374 23.12 1.58 -4.93
CA ILE A 374 23.23 2.81 -4.15
C ILE A 374 24.66 2.92 -3.66
N HIS A 375 25.40 3.90 -4.20
CA HIS A 375 26.80 4.14 -3.86
C HIS A 375 26.98 4.41 -2.36
N GLU A 376 28.05 3.89 -1.76
CA GLU A 376 28.29 4.01 -0.31
C GLU A 376 28.40 5.48 0.15
N GLU A 377 29.00 6.36 -0.66
CA GLU A 377 29.06 7.79 -0.37
C GLU A 377 27.67 8.42 -0.25
N ALA A 378 26.72 7.99 -1.10
CA ALA A 378 25.33 8.42 -1.03
C ALA A 378 24.66 7.91 0.26
N ARG A 379 24.86 6.64 0.59
CA ARG A 379 24.32 6.02 1.82
C ARG A 379 24.80 6.73 3.07
N GLN A 380 26.11 7.01 3.15
CA GLN A 380 26.71 7.68 4.29
C GLN A 380 26.12 9.08 4.49
N ARG A 381 26.02 9.88 3.43
CA ARG A 381 25.43 11.23 3.50
C ARG A 381 23.98 11.21 3.99
N LEU A 382 23.17 10.30 3.45
CA LEU A 382 21.75 10.17 3.82
C LEU A 382 21.59 9.71 5.27
N ARG A 383 22.38 8.74 5.74
CA ARG A 383 22.36 8.28 7.15
C ARG A 383 22.84 9.35 8.12
N GLU A 384 23.86 10.12 7.77
CA GLU A 384 24.36 11.21 8.62
C GLU A 384 23.30 12.30 8.79
N HIS A 385 22.58 12.67 7.73
CA HIS A 385 21.47 13.61 7.83
C HIS A 385 20.31 13.06 8.64
N ALA A 386 19.91 11.81 8.39
CA ALA A 386 18.85 11.12 9.11
C ALA A 386 19.06 11.14 10.63
N ARG A 387 20.30 10.83 11.07
CA ARG A 387 20.69 10.89 12.48
C ARG A 387 20.58 12.29 13.09
N ARG A 388 20.86 13.34 12.32
CA ARG A 388 20.76 14.73 12.79
C ARG A 388 19.31 15.20 12.93
N ARG A 389 18.39 14.63 12.14
CA ARG A 389 16.97 15.02 12.09
C ARG A 389 16.02 13.99 12.69
N THR A 390 16.54 12.95 13.33
CA THR A 390 15.76 11.82 13.85
C THR A 390 14.80 11.22 12.81
N ALA A 391 15.15 11.30 11.53
CA ALA A 391 14.40 10.70 10.44
C ALA A 391 14.88 9.26 10.21
N GLU A 392 14.00 8.38 9.77
CA GLU A 392 14.34 7.02 9.37
C GLU A 392 14.63 7.00 7.86
N VAL A 393 15.71 6.31 7.47
CA VAL A 393 16.05 6.13 6.04
C VAL A 393 16.10 4.65 5.71
N LEU A 394 15.33 4.25 4.70
CA LEU A 394 15.31 2.92 4.13
C LEU A 394 15.96 2.93 2.75
N PHE A 395 16.87 1.98 2.50
CA PHE A 395 17.53 1.80 1.21
C PHE A 395 17.09 0.49 0.62
N ILE A 396 16.56 0.52 -0.59
CA ILE A 396 16.11 -0.67 -1.31
C ILE A 396 16.80 -0.69 -2.67
N GLU A 397 17.57 -1.75 -2.90
CA GLU A 397 18.25 -2.04 -4.17
C GLU A 397 17.50 -3.18 -4.84
N GLY A 398 17.12 -2.99 -6.10
CA GLY A 398 16.27 -3.93 -6.82
C GLY A 398 14.80 -3.76 -6.48
N MET A 399 13.94 -4.32 -7.34
CA MET A 399 12.48 -4.22 -7.18
C MET A 399 11.89 -5.40 -6.41
N GLU A 400 12.59 -6.53 -6.42
CA GLU A 400 12.17 -7.79 -5.83
C GLU A 400 12.00 -7.74 -4.31
N THR A 401 12.76 -6.89 -3.62
CA THR A 401 12.72 -6.74 -2.15
C THR A 401 11.80 -5.61 -1.68
N VAL A 402 11.31 -4.75 -2.59
CA VAL A 402 10.54 -3.55 -2.24
C VAL A 402 9.32 -3.89 -1.41
N ALA A 403 8.52 -4.86 -1.85
CA ALA A 403 7.29 -5.21 -1.14
C ALA A 403 7.56 -5.70 0.29
N SER A 404 8.57 -6.56 0.49
CA SER A 404 8.90 -7.10 1.81
C SER A 404 9.51 -6.05 2.76
N GLU A 405 10.39 -5.20 2.25
CA GLU A 405 11.03 -4.14 3.05
C GLU A 405 10.00 -3.08 3.47
N LEU A 406 9.12 -2.68 2.55
CA LEU A 406 8.02 -1.75 2.87
C LEU A 406 7.04 -2.36 3.86
N GLN A 407 6.68 -3.63 3.70
CA GLN A 407 5.81 -4.31 4.65
C GLN A 407 6.40 -4.31 6.07
N GLN A 408 7.71 -4.52 6.22
CA GLN A 408 8.37 -4.47 7.52
C GLN A 408 8.40 -3.05 8.10
N ALA A 409 8.72 -2.05 7.28
CA ALA A 409 8.73 -0.65 7.71
C ALA A 409 7.33 -0.19 8.15
N PHE A 410 6.31 -0.45 7.35
CA PHE A 410 4.93 -0.09 7.67
C PHE A 410 4.42 -0.84 8.90
N ALA A 411 4.80 -2.11 9.10
CA ALA A 411 4.44 -2.85 10.29
C ALA A 411 5.02 -2.22 11.58
N ARG A 412 6.20 -1.58 11.53
CA ARG A 412 6.75 -0.84 12.68
C ARG A 412 5.91 0.38 13.01
N VAL A 413 5.57 1.20 12.00
CA VAL A 413 4.76 2.41 12.19
C VAL A 413 3.34 2.04 12.65
N ALA A 414 2.73 1.03 12.03
CA ALA A 414 1.44 0.50 12.45
C ALA A 414 1.44 0.02 13.91
N GLN A 415 2.53 -0.65 14.35
CA GLN A 415 2.67 -1.06 15.75
C GLN A 415 2.78 0.15 16.68
N SER A 416 3.52 1.19 16.28
CA SER A 416 3.63 2.44 17.04
C SER A 416 2.27 3.12 17.21
N ALA A 417 1.53 3.25 16.11
CA ALA A 417 0.17 3.80 16.13
C ALA A 417 -0.77 2.97 17.01
N LEU A 418 -0.72 1.64 16.91
CA LEU A 418 -1.51 0.74 17.76
C LEU A 418 -1.15 0.89 19.25
N ASN A 419 0.13 1.02 19.58
CA ASN A 419 0.57 1.26 20.95
C ASN A 419 0.00 2.58 21.49
N ALA A 420 0.03 3.65 20.68
CA ALA A 420 -0.52 4.95 21.07
C ALA A 420 -2.03 4.90 21.32
N GLU A 421 -2.77 4.15 20.49
CA GLU A 421 -4.21 3.99 20.62
C GLU A 421 -4.59 3.14 21.85
N LEU A 422 -3.87 2.06 22.14
CA LEU A 422 -4.25 1.08 23.16
C LEU A 422 -3.55 1.22 24.50
N TRP A 423 -2.55 2.10 24.61
CA TRP A 423 -1.84 2.37 25.86
C TRP A 423 -2.74 2.58 27.08
N PRO A 424 -3.91 3.26 26.99
CA PRO A 424 -4.81 3.40 28.14
C PRO A 424 -5.28 2.08 28.77
N LEU A 425 -5.23 0.98 28.01
CA LEU A 425 -5.64 -0.36 28.45
C LEU A 425 -4.50 -1.18 29.07
N ASP A 426 -3.22 -0.78 28.91
CA ASP A 426 -2.07 -1.56 29.38
C ASP A 426 -2.10 -1.78 30.90
N SER A 427 -2.51 -0.75 31.65
CA SER A 427 -2.66 -0.85 33.11
C SER A 427 -3.83 -1.73 33.55
N SER A 428 -4.82 -1.97 32.69
CA SER A 428 -6.02 -2.74 33.04
C SER A 428 -5.76 -4.25 33.03
N LEU A 429 -4.80 -4.71 32.20
CA LEU A 429 -4.38 -6.11 32.14
C LEU A 429 -3.00 -6.38 32.74
N GLY A 430 -2.19 -5.34 32.98
CA GLY A 430 -0.78 -5.48 33.34
C GLY A 430 0.08 -6.06 32.21
N LEU A 431 -0.38 -5.90 30.96
CA LEU A 431 0.25 -6.42 29.75
C LEU A 431 0.24 -5.30 28.69
N ASN A 432 1.20 -5.31 27.77
CA ASN A 432 1.13 -4.46 26.59
C ASN A 432 0.03 -4.99 25.65
N VAL A 433 -1.09 -4.28 25.59
CA VAL A 433 -2.31 -4.71 24.91
C VAL A 433 -2.11 -4.73 23.39
N ALA A 434 -1.42 -3.74 22.85
CA ALA A 434 -1.09 -3.68 21.43
C ALA A 434 -0.22 -4.87 20.99
N GLN A 435 0.77 -5.26 21.79
CA GLN A 435 1.59 -6.44 21.53
C GLN A 435 0.78 -7.74 21.63
N LEU A 436 -0.17 -7.82 22.58
CA LEU A 436 -1.09 -8.95 22.69
C LEU A 436 -1.95 -9.11 21.42
N ILE A 437 -2.52 -8.00 20.91
CA ILE A 437 -3.32 -8.01 19.67
C ILE A 437 -2.46 -8.36 18.45
N THR A 438 -1.27 -7.77 18.31
CA THR A 438 -0.37 -8.10 17.20
C THR A 438 0.09 -9.55 17.23
N THR A 439 0.36 -10.10 18.42
CA THR A 439 0.72 -11.50 18.59
C THR A 439 -0.45 -12.42 18.24
N ARG A 440 -1.66 -12.06 18.67
CA ARG A 440 -2.90 -12.77 18.34
C ARG A 440 -3.10 -12.86 16.82
N ALA A 441 -3.03 -11.73 16.11
CA ALA A 441 -3.18 -11.68 14.65
C ALA A 441 -2.18 -12.61 13.95
N ARG A 442 -0.89 -12.53 14.32
CA ARG A 442 0.16 -13.41 13.77
C ARG A 442 -0.10 -14.90 14.01
N LEU A 443 -0.63 -15.28 15.18
CA LEU A 443 -0.95 -16.67 15.49
C LEU A 443 -2.16 -17.17 14.70
N LEU A 444 -3.19 -16.32 14.53
CA LEU A 444 -4.37 -16.65 13.74
C LEU A 444 -4.02 -16.83 12.25
N GLN A 445 -3.22 -15.93 11.67
CA GLN A 445 -2.72 -16.05 10.30
C GLN A 445 -1.98 -17.38 10.06
N LYS A 446 -1.07 -17.76 10.98
CA LYS A 446 -0.36 -19.04 10.89
C LYS A 446 -1.31 -20.24 10.95
N SER A 447 -2.31 -20.18 11.81
CA SER A 447 -3.30 -21.26 11.93
C SER A 447 -4.21 -21.37 10.70
N GLY A 448 -4.59 -20.24 10.10
CA GLY A 448 -5.35 -20.18 8.85
C GLY A 448 -4.56 -20.79 7.69
N ALA A 449 -3.31 -20.37 7.51
CA ALA A 449 -2.42 -20.91 6.48
C ALA A 449 -2.23 -22.44 6.59
N LEU A 450 -2.12 -22.96 7.82
CA LEU A 450 -2.04 -24.42 8.05
C LEU A 450 -3.35 -25.14 7.69
N ARG A 451 -4.51 -24.53 7.98
CA ARG A 451 -5.81 -25.10 7.61
C ARG A 451 -6.02 -25.10 6.10
N GLU A 452 -5.64 -24.04 5.40
CA GLU A 452 -5.72 -23.95 3.94
C GLU A 452 -4.79 -24.96 3.24
N LEU A 453 -3.56 -25.13 3.74
CA LEU A 453 -2.66 -26.17 3.25
C LEU A 453 -3.22 -27.57 3.46
N ALA A 454 -3.82 -27.84 4.62
CA ALA A 454 -4.47 -29.13 4.89
C ALA A 454 -5.69 -29.36 3.97
N ALA A 455 -6.51 -28.33 3.73
CA ALA A 455 -7.66 -28.40 2.83
C ALA A 455 -7.24 -28.59 1.36
N SER A 456 -6.18 -27.91 0.92
CA SER A 456 -5.60 -28.05 -0.42
C SER A 456 -5.01 -29.45 -0.64
N ALA A 457 -4.27 -29.98 0.34
CA ALA A 457 -3.75 -31.34 0.30
C ALA A 457 -4.87 -32.39 0.27
N ALA A 458 -5.93 -32.21 1.06
CA ALA A 458 -7.10 -33.09 1.03
C ALA A 458 -7.84 -33.01 -0.32
N GLY A 459 -7.97 -31.83 -0.91
CA GLY A 459 -8.55 -31.63 -2.24
C GLY A 459 -7.73 -32.29 -3.36
N ALA A 460 -6.40 -32.17 -3.32
CA ALA A 460 -5.50 -32.82 -4.28
C ALA A 460 -5.58 -34.36 -4.20
N LEU A 461 -5.66 -34.92 -2.98
CA LEU A 461 -5.84 -36.36 -2.78
C LEU A 461 -7.24 -36.84 -3.23
N ALA A 462 -8.29 -36.06 -3.01
CA ALA A 462 -9.64 -36.38 -3.47
C ALA A 462 -9.79 -36.28 -5.00
N GLY A 463 -9.06 -35.38 -5.65
CA GLY A 463 -8.97 -35.28 -7.11
C GLY A 463 -8.23 -36.47 -7.73
N SER A 464 -7.10 -36.87 -7.14
CA SER A 464 -6.32 -38.03 -7.58
C SER A 464 -7.09 -39.36 -7.46
N LEU A 465 -8.01 -39.49 -6.52
CA LEU A 465 -8.85 -40.69 -6.35
C LEU A 465 -10.05 -40.75 -7.30
N ARG A 466 -10.36 -39.68 -8.05
CA ARG A 466 -11.41 -39.68 -9.09
C ARG A 466 -10.89 -40.02 -10.48
N GLU A 467 -9.57 -40.11 -10.66
CA GLU A 467 -8.94 -40.48 -11.93
C GLU A 467 -8.55 -41.97 -11.99
N PHE A 468 -8.96 -42.79 -11.02
CA PHE A 468 -8.79 -44.25 -11.00
C PHE A 468 -10.12 -45.00 -11.12
#